data_AF-A0A0C2DCC6-F1
#
_entry.id   AF-A0A0C2DCC6-F1
#
_cell.length_a   1.000
_cell.length_b   1.000
_cell.length_c   1.000
_cell.angle_alpha   90.00
_cell.angle_beta   90.00
_cell.angle_gamma   90.00
#
_symmetry.space_group_name_H-M   'P 1'
#
loop_
_entity.id
_entity.type
_entity.pdbx_description
1 polymer ?
#
loop_
_entity_poly.entity_id
_entity_poly.type
_entity_poly.pdbx_seq_one_letter_code
_entity_poly.pdbx_strand_id
1 'polypeptide(L)'
;MLRVRARLAGIWLRTFSAEAASEKRTPKVTIPPAIQRGPTDLLRALSETVGVDTTAPHFAFIDDPAMIPSTAATKRNYYMAKEMGKRAARQLAEEWPTLFALDRDEPYLPAFRPQKPADPLKVAPTEENLLSMIDKREVEDAAMLYERMRAENVEVSQKTQ
;
A
#
# COMPACT_ATOMS: atom_id res chain seq x y z
N MET A 1 92.03 37.45 -51.52
CA MET A 1 92.04 36.12 -50.88
C MET A 1 91.26 36.19 -49.57
N LEU A 2 90.35 35.23 -49.37
CA LEU A 2 89.53 34.87 -48.19
C LEU A 2 88.96 35.99 -47.27
N ARG A 3 87.67 36.29 -47.44
CA ARG A 3 86.82 36.90 -46.40
C ARG A 3 86.08 35.77 -45.66
N VAL A 4 86.40 35.57 -44.38
CA VAL A 4 85.74 34.60 -43.50
C VAL A 4 84.50 35.26 -42.88
N ARG A 5 83.31 34.70 -43.13
CA ARG A 5 82.04 35.10 -42.50
C ARG A 5 81.71 34.09 -41.39
N ALA A 6 81.80 34.51 -40.13
CA ALA A 6 81.27 33.76 -39.00
C ALA A 6 79.80 34.15 -38.77
N ARG A 7 78.89 33.15 -38.83
CA ARG A 7 77.47 33.31 -38.49
C ARG A 7 77.28 32.98 -37.01
N LEU A 8 76.90 33.96 -36.20
CA LEU A 8 76.44 33.74 -34.82
C LEU A 8 74.95 33.36 -34.86
N ALA A 9 74.64 32.11 -34.51
CA ALA A 9 73.27 31.60 -34.38
C ALA A 9 72.70 32.02 -33.01
N GLY A 10 71.54 32.69 -33.03
CA GLY A 10 70.83 33.12 -31.83
C GLY A 10 70.26 31.94 -31.04
N ILE A 11 70.46 31.97 -29.73
CA ILE A 11 69.84 31.06 -28.76
C ILE A 11 68.44 31.61 -28.45
N TRP A 12 67.41 30.90 -28.89
CA TRP A 12 66.02 31.16 -28.47
C TRP A 12 65.69 30.17 -27.35
N LEU A 13 65.62 30.66 -26.10
CA LEU A 13 65.10 29.86 -24.98
C LEU A 13 63.62 29.57 -25.24
N ARG A 14 63.28 28.29 -25.41
CA ARG A 14 61.89 27.83 -25.36
C ARG A 14 61.46 27.78 -23.90
N THR A 15 60.70 28.77 -23.45
CA THR A 15 59.88 28.66 -22.25
C THR A 15 58.72 27.71 -22.58
N PHE A 16 58.79 26.47 -22.09
CA PHE A 16 57.61 25.61 -22.05
C PHE A 16 56.65 26.22 -21.03
N SER A 17 55.52 26.77 -21.51
CA SER A 17 54.47 27.31 -20.66
C SER A 17 53.88 26.20 -19.79
N ALA A 18 53.90 26.40 -18.46
CA ALA A 18 53.30 25.50 -17.47
C ALA A 18 51.75 25.46 -17.55
N GLU A 19 51.15 26.20 -18.48
CA GLU A 19 49.70 26.28 -18.71
C GLU A 19 49.10 24.97 -19.28
N ALA A 20 49.91 24.10 -19.88
CA ALA A 20 49.41 22.87 -20.52
C ALA A 20 49.21 21.69 -19.53
N ALA A 21 49.55 21.84 -18.26
CA ALA A 21 49.53 20.76 -17.27
C ALA A 21 48.36 20.82 -16.27
N SER A 22 47.39 21.73 -16.45
CA SER A 22 46.23 21.83 -15.56
C SER A 22 44.89 21.76 -16.30
N GLU A 23 44.72 20.80 -17.20
CA GLU A 23 43.38 20.27 -17.46
C GLU A 23 42.92 19.49 -16.22
N LYS A 24 42.31 20.18 -15.26
CA LYS A 24 41.55 19.55 -14.18
C LYS A 24 40.39 18.80 -14.81
N ARG A 25 40.58 17.52 -15.16
CA ARG A 25 39.49 16.60 -15.45
C ARG A 25 38.64 16.50 -14.19
N THR A 26 37.53 17.23 -14.18
CA THR A 26 36.50 17.05 -13.16
C THR A 26 36.07 15.57 -13.23
N PRO A 27 36.09 14.83 -12.10
CA PRO A 27 35.66 13.45 -12.13
C PRO A 27 34.21 13.41 -12.61
N LYS A 28 33.95 12.63 -13.66
CA LYS A 28 32.61 12.49 -14.25
C LYS A 28 31.72 11.71 -13.27
N VAL A 29 31.03 12.43 -12.39
CA VAL A 29 30.06 11.85 -11.46
C VAL A 29 28.85 11.36 -12.25
N THR A 30 28.64 10.04 -12.29
CA THR A 30 27.46 9.45 -12.91
C THR A 30 26.48 9.08 -11.80
N ILE A 31 25.29 9.70 -11.83
CA ILE A 31 24.24 9.45 -10.85
C ILE A 31 23.54 8.14 -11.24
N PRO A 32 23.46 7.15 -10.34
CA PRO A 32 22.74 5.91 -10.62
C PRO A 32 21.23 6.15 -10.68
N PRO A 33 20.48 5.34 -11.44
CA PRO A 33 19.03 5.43 -11.48
C PRO A 33 18.41 5.01 -10.13
N ALA A 34 17.28 5.63 -9.79
CA ALA A 34 16.51 5.25 -8.61
C ALA A 34 15.89 3.86 -8.79
N ILE A 35 16.04 3.00 -7.79
CA ILE A 35 15.44 1.65 -7.78
C ILE A 35 14.01 1.78 -7.26
N GLN A 36 13.03 1.42 -8.10
CA GLN A 36 11.63 1.37 -7.71
C GLN A 36 11.38 0.14 -6.83
N ARG A 37 10.64 0.33 -5.74
CA ARG A 37 10.24 -0.72 -4.79
C ARG A 37 8.75 -0.61 -4.51
N GLY A 38 8.10 -1.76 -4.34
CA GLY A 38 6.74 -1.84 -3.82
C GLY A 38 6.67 -1.46 -2.33
N PRO A 39 5.46 -1.15 -1.82
CA PRO A 39 5.26 -0.71 -0.43
C PRO A 39 5.63 -1.78 0.60
N THR A 40 5.62 -3.06 0.22
CA THR A 40 5.88 -4.21 1.12
C THR A 40 7.15 -4.99 0.78
N ASP A 41 7.94 -4.54 -0.18
CA ASP A 41 9.11 -5.29 -0.69
C ASP A 41 10.18 -5.49 0.38
N LEU A 42 10.39 -4.48 1.23
CA LEU A 42 11.35 -4.59 2.33
C LEU A 42 10.90 -5.63 3.37
N LEU A 43 9.62 -5.65 3.70
CA LEU A 43 9.06 -6.63 4.65
C LEU A 43 9.20 -8.06 4.10
N ARG A 44 8.97 -8.24 2.79
CA ARG A 44 9.16 -9.52 2.12
C ARG A 44 10.63 -9.96 2.17
N ALA A 45 11.54 -9.08 1.78
CA ALA A 45 12.98 -9.37 1.81
C ALA A 45 13.47 -9.75 3.21
N LEU A 46 13.00 -9.05 4.25
CA LEU A 46 13.33 -9.40 5.64
C LEU A 46 12.72 -10.74 6.04
N SER A 47 11.46 -11.01 5.69
CA SER A 47 10.81 -12.28 6.01
C SER A 47 11.50 -13.48 5.37
N GLU A 48 12.10 -13.31 4.19
CA GLU A 48 12.86 -14.37 3.51
C GLU A 48 14.19 -14.69 4.19
N THR A 49 14.75 -13.75 4.96
CA THR A 49 16.00 -13.97 5.70
C THR A 49 15.80 -14.77 7.00
N VAL A 50 14.56 -14.92 7.46
CA VAL A 50 14.23 -15.55 8.74
C VAL A 50 13.47 -16.86 8.50
N GLY A 51 13.95 -17.95 9.10
CA GLY A 51 13.29 -19.26 9.05
C GLY A 51 12.20 -19.44 10.12
N VAL A 52 11.48 -20.56 10.05
CA VAL A 52 10.51 -20.94 11.09
C VAL A 52 11.25 -21.44 12.33
N ASP A 53 10.94 -20.85 13.49
CA ASP A 53 11.42 -21.35 14.78
C ASP A 53 10.61 -22.59 15.20
N THR A 54 11.30 -23.72 15.41
CA THR A 54 10.67 -24.97 15.85
C THR A 54 10.42 -25.05 17.35
N THR A 55 11.04 -24.16 18.13
CA THR A 55 10.93 -24.14 19.60
C THR A 55 9.77 -23.25 20.09
N ALA A 56 9.40 -22.24 19.29
CA ALA A 56 8.30 -21.35 19.61
C ALA A 56 6.92 -21.89 19.18
N PRO A 57 5.84 -21.54 19.89
CA PRO A 57 4.49 -21.73 19.39
C PRO A 57 4.25 -20.87 18.14
N HIS A 58 3.21 -21.22 17.37
CA HIS A 58 2.84 -20.43 16.20
C HIS A 58 2.45 -18.99 16.60
N PHE A 59 2.95 -17.98 15.87
CA PHE A 59 2.76 -16.53 16.15
C PHE A 59 1.31 -16.08 16.40
N ALA A 60 0.34 -16.84 15.92
CA ALA A 60 -1.07 -16.53 16.12
C ALA A 60 -1.54 -16.65 17.59
N PHE A 61 -0.79 -17.39 18.42
CA PHE A 61 -1.04 -17.60 19.85
C PHE A 61 -0.24 -16.60 20.70
N ILE A 62 -0.71 -16.39 21.93
CA ILE A 62 -0.01 -15.58 22.91
C ILE A 62 1.16 -16.41 23.46
N ASP A 63 2.35 -15.83 23.46
CA ASP A 63 3.58 -16.47 23.93
C ASP A 63 3.70 -16.41 25.46
N ASP A 64 2.69 -16.99 26.14
CA ASP A 64 2.61 -17.14 27.58
C ASP A 64 2.42 -18.64 27.90
N PRO A 65 3.22 -19.24 28.80
CA PRO A 65 3.08 -20.64 29.19
C PRO A 65 1.65 -21.09 29.53
N ALA A 66 0.81 -20.22 30.11
CA ALA A 66 -0.57 -20.54 30.45
C ALA A 66 -1.52 -20.51 29.23
N MET A 67 -1.18 -19.76 28.17
CA MET A 67 -2.02 -19.53 27.00
C MET A 67 -1.57 -20.30 25.76
N ILE A 68 -0.43 -21.00 25.82
CA ILE A 68 0.05 -21.83 24.71
C ILE A 68 -0.75 -23.15 24.67
N PRO A 69 -1.46 -23.44 23.55
CA PRO A 69 -2.27 -24.64 23.47
C PRO A 69 -1.40 -25.89 23.23
N SER A 70 -1.49 -26.85 24.15
CA SER A 70 -0.72 -28.11 24.11
C SER A 70 -1.29 -29.16 23.15
N THR A 71 -2.61 -29.21 22.94
CA THR A 71 -3.28 -30.22 22.11
C THR A 71 -3.82 -29.64 20.81
N ALA A 72 -4.02 -30.49 19.79
CA ALA A 72 -4.62 -30.05 18.52
C ALA A 72 -6.08 -29.58 18.69
N ALA A 73 -6.84 -30.18 19.61
CA ALA A 73 -8.20 -29.76 19.92
C ALA A 73 -8.24 -28.36 20.56
N THR A 74 -7.36 -28.11 21.53
CA THR A 74 -7.27 -26.78 22.15
C THR A 74 -6.79 -25.72 21.16
N LYS A 75 -5.84 -26.05 20.27
CA LYS A 75 -5.44 -25.16 19.16
C LYS A 75 -6.63 -24.72 18.31
N ARG A 76 -7.48 -25.66 17.88
CA ARG A 76 -8.69 -25.36 17.09
C ARG A 76 -9.67 -24.48 17.86
N ASN A 77 -9.92 -24.80 19.13
CA ASN A 77 -10.82 -24.03 19.97
C ASN A 77 -10.34 -22.59 20.16
N TYR A 78 -9.03 -22.36 20.31
CA TYR A 78 -8.44 -21.03 20.42
C TYR A 78 -8.68 -20.20 19.15
N TYR A 79 -8.45 -20.79 17.98
CA TYR A 79 -8.75 -20.11 16.71
C TYR A 79 -10.24 -19.79 16.56
N MET A 80 -11.13 -20.74 16.88
CA MET A 80 -12.57 -20.54 16.84
C MET A 80 -13.00 -19.41 17.79
N ALA A 81 -12.52 -19.42 19.04
CA ALA A 81 -12.83 -18.39 20.02
C ALA A 81 -12.37 -17.00 19.56
N LYS A 82 -11.15 -16.89 19.00
CA LYS A 82 -10.61 -15.63 18.45
C LYS A 82 -11.48 -15.10 17.30
N GLU A 83 -11.90 -15.97 16.38
CA GLU A 83 -12.76 -15.58 15.27
C GLU A 83 -14.19 -15.22 15.72
N MET A 84 -14.74 -15.94 16.69
CA MET A 84 -16.05 -15.61 17.29
C MET A 84 -16.01 -14.23 17.95
N GLY A 85 -14.96 -13.92 18.72
CA GLY A 85 -14.77 -12.60 19.31
C GLY A 85 -14.69 -11.48 18.27
N LYS A 86 -13.95 -11.70 17.17
CA LYS A 86 -13.89 -10.74 16.05
C LYS A 86 -15.26 -10.52 15.41
N ARG A 87 -16.04 -11.57 15.20
CA ARG A 87 -17.39 -11.47 14.61
C ARG A 87 -18.34 -10.72 15.53
N ALA A 88 -18.33 -11.03 16.82
CA ALA A 88 -19.14 -10.32 17.81
C ALA A 88 -18.79 -8.82 17.86
N ALA A 89 -17.49 -8.49 17.83
CA ALA A 89 -17.04 -7.10 17.79
C ALA A 89 -17.47 -6.37 16.50
N ARG A 90 -17.44 -7.03 15.34
CA ARG A 90 -17.94 -6.47 14.08
C ARG A 90 -19.45 -6.19 14.13
N GLN A 91 -20.23 -7.13 14.65
CA GLN A 91 -21.67 -6.93 14.81
C GLN A 91 -21.98 -5.73 15.72
N LEU A 92 -21.27 -5.60 16.85
CA LEU A 92 -21.41 -4.44 17.74
C LEU A 92 -21.09 -3.13 17.00
N ALA A 93 -20.05 -3.13 16.16
CA ALA A 93 -19.64 -1.98 15.37
C ALA A 93 -20.67 -1.60 14.30
N GLU A 94 -21.34 -2.58 13.70
CA GLU A 94 -22.43 -2.39 12.73
C GLU A 94 -23.71 -1.85 13.39
N GLU A 95 -24.06 -2.34 14.58
CA GLU A 95 -25.23 -1.89 15.33
C GLU A 95 -25.07 -0.45 15.85
N TRP A 96 -23.86 -0.09 16.30
CA TRP A 96 -23.58 1.20 16.93
C TRP A 96 -22.41 1.96 16.28
N PRO A 97 -22.49 2.36 14.99
CA PRO A 97 -21.35 2.98 14.29
C PRO A 97 -20.90 4.30 14.92
N THR A 98 -21.80 5.02 15.59
CA THR A 98 -21.52 6.30 16.24
C THR A 98 -20.49 6.20 17.35
N LEU A 99 -20.37 5.04 18.01
CA LEU A 99 -19.35 4.80 19.04
C LEU A 99 -17.94 4.72 18.44
N PHE A 100 -17.84 4.45 17.13
CA PHE A 100 -16.60 4.29 16.39
C PHE A 100 -16.32 5.46 15.44
N ALA A 101 -17.05 6.57 15.59
CA ALA A 101 -16.97 7.74 14.71
C ALA A 101 -15.81 8.71 15.04
N LEU A 102 -15.07 8.47 16.14
CA LEU A 102 -13.95 9.33 16.51
C LEU A 102 -12.73 9.06 15.61
N ASP A 103 -12.47 10.00 14.71
CA ASP A 103 -11.34 9.96 13.78
C ASP A 103 -10.12 10.70 14.30
N ARG A 104 -8.97 10.00 14.34
CA ARG A 104 -7.65 10.57 14.65
C ARG A 104 -6.55 10.12 13.67
N ASP A 105 -6.91 9.33 12.68
CA ASP A 105 -5.94 8.65 11.82
C ASP A 105 -5.65 9.48 10.57
N GLU A 106 -4.36 9.66 10.25
CA GLU A 106 -3.89 10.20 8.98
C GLU A 106 -2.88 9.21 8.38
N PRO A 107 -3.15 8.56 7.23
CA PRO A 107 -4.31 8.75 6.33
C PRO A 107 -5.61 8.11 6.84
N TYR A 108 -6.74 8.57 6.30
CA TYR A 108 -8.06 8.00 6.61
C TYR A 108 -8.17 6.54 6.16
N LEU A 109 -8.64 5.66 7.06
CA LEU A 109 -8.73 4.21 6.83
C LEU A 109 -10.20 3.75 6.81
N PRO A 110 -10.85 3.63 5.63
CA PRO A 110 -12.26 3.27 5.54
C PRO A 110 -12.56 1.86 6.07
N ALA A 111 -11.58 0.96 6.05
CA ALA A 111 -11.75 -0.42 6.53
C ALA A 111 -12.05 -0.53 8.04
N PHE A 112 -11.72 0.49 8.83
CA PHE A 112 -11.96 0.51 10.27
C PHE A 112 -13.16 1.38 10.66
N ARG A 113 -14.03 1.69 9.69
CA ARG A 113 -15.20 2.55 9.88
C ARG A 113 -16.46 1.79 9.49
N PRO A 114 -17.21 1.26 10.46
CA PRO A 114 -18.49 0.63 10.16
C PRO A 114 -19.44 1.66 9.58
N GLN A 115 -20.13 1.31 8.49
CA GLN A 115 -21.22 2.10 7.95
C GLN A 115 -22.52 1.37 8.23
N LYS A 116 -23.55 2.10 8.67
CA LYS A 116 -24.87 1.51 8.82
C LYS A 116 -25.40 1.15 7.42
N PRO A 117 -25.94 -0.06 7.20
CA PRO A 117 -26.62 -0.36 5.94
C PRO A 117 -27.72 0.68 5.71
N ALA A 118 -27.85 1.12 4.47
CA ALA A 118 -28.79 2.17 4.12
C ALA A 118 -30.21 1.59 4.14
N ASP A 119 -31.14 2.20 4.89
CA ASP A 119 -32.54 1.77 4.86
C ASP A 119 -33.08 1.95 3.42
N PRO A 120 -33.50 0.88 2.71
CA PRO A 120 -33.94 0.97 1.30
C PRO A 120 -35.15 1.90 1.11
N LEU A 121 -35.94 2.11 2.17
CA LEU A 121 -37.06 3.04 2.19
C LEU A 121 -36.65 4.51 2.22
N LYS A 122 -35.46 4.84 2.74
CA LYS A 122 -34.96 6.21 2.84
C LYS A 122 -34.05 6.60 1.68
N VAL A 123 -33.48 5.61 1.00
CA VAL A 123 -32.60 5.83 -0.16
C VAL A 123 -33.41 6.39 -1.33
N ALA A 124 -32.81 7.32 -2.09
CA ALA A 124 -33.45 7.90 -3.27
C ALA A 124 -33.61 6.84 -4.38
N PRO A 125 -34.74 6.82 -5.11
CA PRO A 125 -35.04 5.80 -6.13
C PRO A 125 -34.30 6.13 -7.43
N THR A 126 -32.98 5.93 -7.40
CA THR A 126 -32.05 6.25 -8.49
C THR A 126 -31.33 4.99 -8.93
N GLU A 127 -31.08 4.85 -10.24
CA GLU A 127 -30.40 3.68 -10.80
C GLU A 127 -29.00 3.46 -10.21
N GLU A 128 -28.27 4.53 -9.92
CA GLU A 128 -26.95 4.45 -9.28
C GLU A 128 -27.00 3.76 -7.90
N ASN A 129 -28.03 4.06 -7.10
CA ASN A 129 -28.22 3.46 -5.79
C ASN A 129 -28.59 1.98 -5.91
N LEU A 130 -29.44 1.63 -6.87
CA LEU A 130 -29.80 0.25 -7.17
C LEU A 130 -28.56 -0.56 -7.57
N LEU A 131 -27.73 -0.04 -8.48
CA LEU A 131 -26.46 -0.66 -8.88
C LEU A 131 -25.53 -0.86 -7.68
N SER A 132 -25.42 0.14 -6.80
CA SER A 132 -24.57 0.03 -5.61
C SER A 132 -25.01 -1.08 -4.64
N MET A 133 -26.32 -1.32 -4.51
CA MET A 133 -26.88 -2.40 -3.68
C MET A 133 -26.64 -3.78 -4.33
N ILE A 134 -26.77 -3.87 -5.66
CA ILE A 134 -26.44 -5.08 -6.43
C ILE A 134 -24.97 -5.45 -6.26
N ASP A 135 -24.06 -4.47 -6.37
CA ASP A 135 -22.62 -4.68 -6.18
C ASP A 135 -22.28 -5.16 -4.76
N LYS A 136 -22.99 -4.64 -3.76
CA LYS A 136 -22.88 -5.07 -2.35
C LYS A 136 -23.56 -6.41 -2.06
N ARG A 137 -24.31 -6.96 -3.02
CA ARG A 137 -25.10 -8.21 -2.90
C ARG A 137 -26.20 -8.13 -1.85
N GLU A 138 -26.78 -6.95 -1.65
CA GLU A 138 -27.93 -6.71 -0.76
C GLU A 138 -29.23 -7.04 -1.53
N VAL A 139 -29.50 -8.33 -1.73
CA VAL A 139 -30.57 -8.81 -2.66
C VAL A 139 -31.96 -8.37 -2.23
N GLU A 140 -32.29 -8.48 -0.94
CA GLU A 140 -33.61 -8.10 -0.42
C GLU A 140 -33.85 -6.60 -0.55
N ASP A 141 -32.87 -5.78 -0.17
CA ASP A 141 -32.94 -4.33 -0.24
C ASP A 141 -33.01 -3.82 -1.69
N ALA A 142 -32.21 -4.42 -2.58
CA ALA A 142 -32.24 -4.11 -4.02
C ALA A 142 -33.60 -4.42 -4.64
N ALA A 143 -34.20 -5.58 -4.32
CA ALA A 143 -35.52 -5.94 -4.80
C ALA A 143 -36.60 -4.96 -4.29
N MET A 144 -36.54 -4.57 -3.02
CA MET A 144 -37.45 -3.57 -2.46
C MET A 144 -37.32 -2.20 -3.13
N LEU A 145 -36.09 -1.73 -3.39
CA LEU A 145 -35.85 -0.47 -4.07
C LEU A 145 -36.36 -0.51 -5.52
N TYR A 146 -36.16 -1.62 -6.22
CA TYR A 146 -36.64 -1.80 -7.59
C TYR A 146 -38.17 -1.74 -7.70
N GLU A 147 -38.89 -2.44 -6.82
CA GLU A 147 -40.37 -2.36 -6.79
C GLU A 147 -40.87 -0.95 -6.49
N ARG A 148 -40.15 -0.20 -5.65
CA ARG A 148 -40.46 1.21 -5.38
C ARG A 148 -40.24 2.09 -6.61
N MET A 149 -39.12 1.91 -7.31
CA MET A 149 -38.84 2.62 -8.58
C MET A 149 -39.91 2.33 -9.63
N ARG A 150 -40.37 1.08 -9.71
CA ARG A 150 -41.46 0.68 -10.62
C ARG A 150 -42.78 1.33 -10.25
N ALA A 151 -43.11 1.44 -8.96
CA ALA A 151 -44.32 2.12 -8.49
C ALA A 151 -44.30 3.64 -8.78
N GLU A 152 -43.12 4.26 -8.69
CA GLU A 152 -42.90 5.68 -8.97
C GLU A 152 -42.74 5.97 -10.49
N ASN A 153 -42.80 4.94 -11.35
CA ASN A 153 -42.59 5.01 -12.81
C ASN A 153 -41.23 5.60 -13.21
N VAL A 154 -40.18 5.30 -12.45
CA VAL A 154 -38.80 5.66 -12.82
C VAL A 154 -38.30 4.69 -13.90
N GLU A 155 -37.80 5.22 -15.01
CA GLU A 155 -37.22 4.40 -16.08
C GLU A 155 -35.92 3.74 -15.60
N VAL A 156 -35.83 2.42 -15.74
CA VAL A 156 -34.64 1.62 -15.40
C VAL A 156 -34.09 1.02 -16.69
N SER A 157 -32.77 1.08 -16.88
CA SER A 157 -32.10 0.51 -18.05
C SER A 157 -32.26 -1.01 -18.12
N GLN A 158 -32.38 -1.57 -19.34
CA GLN A 158 -32.49 -3.03 -19.57
C GLN A 158 -31.27 -3.84 -19.10
N LYS A 159 -30.12 -3.19 -18.91
CA LYS A 159 -28.92 -3.86 -18.37
C LYS A 159 -29.01 -4.09 -16.86
N THR A 160 -29.87 -3.31 -16.21
CA THR A 160 -30.00 -3.21 -14.75
C THR A 160 -31.29 -3.87 -14.26
N GLN A 161 -32.26 -4.11 -15.18
CA GLN A 161 -33.44 -4.97 -14.99
C GLN A 161 -33.08 -6.45 -15.02
#